data_AF-A0A7V4QCZ7-F1
#
_entry.id   AF-A0A7V4QCZ7-F1
#
_cell.length_a   1.000
_cell.length_b   1.000
_cell.length_c   1.000
_cell.angle_alpha   90.00
_cell.angle_beta   90.00
_cell.angle_gamma   90.00
#
_symmetry.space_group_name_H-M   'P 1'
#
loop_
_entity.id
_entity.type
_entity.pdbx_description
1 polymer ?
#
loop_
_entity_poly.entity_id
_entity_poly.type
_entity_poly.pdbx_seq_one_letter_code
_entity_poly.pdbx_strand_id
1 'polypeptide(L)'
;MKWMQPVISEEKGWALEIVYFRELESTQKYLVDKIKEGILCAPICVLTENQTAGIGSKDNCWDGVEGNLFFSFALPFKSLPPDLPRQSICIYLLYIFKQCLHGLGSSVKLKWPNDLYIKGKKV
;
A
#
# COMPACT_ATOMS: atom_id res chain seq x y z
N MET A 1 -3.30 17.56 13.52
CA MET A 1 -3.02 16.18 13.08
C MET A 1 -1.98 15.59 14.02
N LYS A 2 -2.35 14.65 14.90
CA LYS A 2 -1.39 14.06 15.86
C LYS A 2 -0.64 12.93 15.15
N TRP A 3 0.66 13.10 15.00
CA TRP A 3 1.57 12.03 14.63
C TRP A 3 1.59 11.01 15.78
N MET A 4 1.24 9.76 15.51
CA MET A 4 1.56 8.67 16.43
C MET A 4 2.97 8.19 16.11
N GLN A 5 3.72 7.81 17.14
CA GLN A 5 5.10 7.37 17.00
C GLN A 5 5.17 6.21 15.99
N PRO A 6 6.15 6.20 15.06
CA PRO A 6 6.30 5.11 14.12
C PRO A 6 6.53 3.79 14.86
N VAL A 7 5.88 2.74 14.37
CA VAL A 7 6.05 1.37 14.87
C VAL A 7 7.02 0.66 13.95
N ILE A 8 8.09 0.10 14.50
CA ILE A 8 9.01 -0.75 13.74
C ILE A 8 8.49 -2.18 13.79
N SER A 9 8.26 -2.78 12.62
CA SER A 9 7.96 -4.20 12.48
C SER A 9 9.21 -4.92 11.97
N GLU A 10 9.66 -5.94 12.72
CA GLU A 10 10.79 -6.78 12.35
C GLU A 10 10.34 -8.20 12.04
N GLU A 11 10.61 -8.66 10.81
CA GLU A 11 10.27 -10.00 10.36
C GLU A 11 11.41 -10.56 9.52
N LYS A 12 11.96 -11.72 9.92
CA LYS A 12 12.99 -12.47 9.15
C LYS A 12 14.18 -11.61 8.67
N GLY A 13 14.64 -10.67 9.51
CA GLY A 13 15.77 -9.78 9.22
C GLY A 13 15.42 -8.55 8.36
N TRP A 14 14.14 -8.32 8.10
CA TRP A 14 13.65 -7.08 7.48
C TRP A 14 13.05 -6.18 8.56
N ALA A 15 13.52 -4.94 8.62
CA ALA A 15 12.89 -3.88 9.40
C ALA A 15 12.07 -2.99 8.47
N LEU A 16 10.78 -2.85 8.77
CA LEU A 16 9.89 -1.91 8.10
C LEU A 16 9.36 -0.92 9.12
N GLU A 17 9.63 0.36 8.89
CA GLU A 17 9.00 1.42 9.66
C GLU A 17 7.55 1.60 9.19
N ILE A 18 6.61 1.67 10.14
CA ILE A 18 5.19 1.90 9.87
C ILE A 18 4.75 3.19 10.57
N VAL A 19 4.36 4.18 9.77
CA VAL A 19 3.75 5.41 10.26
C VAL A 19 2.23 5.23 10.23
N TYR A 20 1.62 5.25 11.40
CA TYR A 20 0.19 5.03 11.56
C TYR A 20 -0.55 6.35 11.84
N PHE A 21 -1.71 6.49 11.20
CA PHE A 21 -2.67 7.57 11.43
C PHE A 21 -4.04 7.00 11.71
N ARG A 22 -4.76 7.57 12.68
CA ARG A 22 -6.19 7.25 12.82
C ARG A 22 -7.00 7.70 11.59
N GLU A 23 -6.69 8.88 11.07
CA GLU A 23 -7.33 9.44 9.89
C GLU A 23 -6.33 10.21 9.04
N LEU A 24 -6.43 10.08 7.71
CA LEU A 24 -5.55 10.71 6.75
C LEU A 24 -6.30 10.98 5.43
N GLU A 25 -5.99 12.08 4.74
CA GLU A 25 -6.60 12.35 3.43
C GLU A 25 -6.25 11.27 2.40
N SER A 26 -4.96 11.00 2.21
CA SER A 26 -4.47 9.92 1.34
C SER A 26 -3.12 9.42 1.83
N THR A 27 -3.01 8.12 2.08
CA THR A 27 -1.74 7.44 2.44
C THR A 27 -0.69 7.65 1.34
N GLN A 28 -1.09 7.53 0.09
CA GLN A 28 -0.21 7.68 -1.07
C GLN A 28 0.28 9.12 -1.22
N LYS A 29 -0.63 10.11 -1.14
CA LYS A 29 -0.25 11.52 -1.24
C LYS A 29 0.72 11.91 -0.14
N TYR A 30 0.37 11.56 1.11
CA TYR A 30 1.20 11.85 2.27
C TYR A 30 2.59 11.24 2.15
N LEU A 31 2.68 9.95 1.79
CA LEU A 31 3.95 9.25 1.64
C LEU A 31 4.84 9.90 0.56
N VAL A 32 4.26 10.20 -0.61
CA VAL A 32 5.00 10.85 -1.71
C VAL A 32 5.51 12.23 -1.31
N ASP A 33 4.68 13.04 -0.67
CA ASP A 33 5.05 14.40 -0.24
C ASP A 33 6.18 14.34 0.79
N LYS A 34 6.09 13.46 1.79
CA LYS A 34 7.12 13.35 2.84
C LYS A 34 8.45 12.76 2.36
N ILE A 35 8.43 11.90 1.34
CA ILE A 35 9.66 11.46 0.68
C ILE A 35 10.30 12.61 -0.10
N LYS A 36 9.51 13.42 -0.82
CA LYS A 36 10.03 14.59 -1.54
C LYS A 36 10.61 15.66 -0.62
N GLU A 37 10.03 15.83 0.56
CA GLU A 37 10.53 16.71 1.61
C GLU A 37 11.78 16.17 2.32
N GLY A 38 12.18 14.92 2.06
CA GLY A 38 13.32 14.27 2.73
C GLY A 38 13.06 13.87 4.19
N ILE A 39 11.78 13.84 4.61
CA ILE A 39 11.37 13.51 5.98
C ILE A 39 11.27 12.00 6.18
N LEU A 40 10.73 11.28 5.19
CA LEU A 40 10.59 9.82 5.23
C LEU A 40 11.51 9.15 4.21
N CYS A 41 12.04 7.98 4.57
CA CYS A 41 12.96 7.20 3.74
C CYS A 41 12.48 5.75 3.63
N ALA A 42 12.68 5.14 2.46
CA ALA A 42 12.38 3.73 2.26
C ALA A 42 13.41 2.81 2.96
N PRO A 43 13.03 1.61 3.45
CA PRO A 43 11.69 1.03 3.39
C PRO A 43 10.76 1.57 4.47
N ILE A 44 9.56 2.02 4.06
CA ILE A 44 8.56 2.58 4.99
C ILE A 44 7.14 2.32 4.48
N CYS A 45 6.21 2.19 5.42
CA CYS A 45 4.77 2.06 5.17
C CYS A 45 4.02 3.18 5.91
N VAL A 46 3.02 3.75 5.24
CA VAL A 46 2.05 4.66 5.85
C VAL A 46 0.70 3.95 5.87
N LEU A 47 0.09 3.85 7.03
CA LEU A 47 -1.17 3.14 7.28
C LEU A 47 -2.19 4.11 7.90
N THR A 48 -3.47 3.99 7.52
CA THR A 48 -4.55 4.67 8.22
C THR A 48 -5.80 3.81 8.39
N GLU A 49 -6.56 4.05 9.46
CA GLU A 49 -7.89 3.43 9.64
C GLU A 49 -8.95 4.06 8.74
N ASN A 50 -8.90 5.38 8.56
CA ASN A 50 -9.85 6.13 7.75
C ASN A 50 -9.16 7.02 6.71
N GLN A 51 -9.49 6.83 5.44
CA GLN A 51 -8.98 7.64 4.35
C GLN A 51 -10.07 8.53 3.75
N THR A 52 -9.94 9.85 3.89
CA THR A 52 -11.03 10.80 3.57
C THR A 52 -11.00 11.38 2.16
N ALA A 53 -9.86 11.28 1.46
CA ALA A 53 -9.67 11.78 0.10
C ALA A 53 -8.77 10.81 -0.71
N GLY A 54 -9.15 9.53 -0.70
CA GLY A 54 -8.41 8.47 -1.40
C GLY A 54 -8.34 8.70 -2.91
N ILE A 55 -7.19 8.38 -3.51
CA ILE A 55 -6.92 8.59 -4.94
C ILE A 55 -6.77 7.21 -5.60
N GLY A 56 -7.67 6.88 -6.51
CA GLY A 56 -7.62 5.70 -7.36
C GLY A 56 -6.88 5.96 -8.68
N SER A 57 -6.89 4.97 -9.58
CA SER A 57 -6.30 5.12 -10.91
C SER A 57 -7.03 6.17 -11.74
N LYS A 58 -6.31 6.95 -12.56
CA LYS A 58 -6.87 8.01 -13.43
C LYS A 58 -7.67 9.06 -12.64
N ASP A 59 -7.17 9.45 -11.47
CA ASP A 59 -7.76 10.47 -10.59
C ASP A 59 -9.20 10.19 -10.14
N ASN A 60 -9.63 8.93 -10.21
CA ASN A 60 -10.90 8.52 -9.63
C ASN A 60 -10.84 8.62 -8.10
N CYS A 61 -11.94 9.00 -7.46
CA CYS A 61 -12.05 8.90 -6.01
C CYS A 61 -11.97 7.44 -5.57
N TRP A 62 -11.20 7.19 -4.52
CA TRP A 62 -11.19 5.93 -3.80
C TRP A 62 -11.87 6.13 -2.46
N ASP A 63 -13.20 6.03 -2.47
CA ASP A 63 -14.01 6.20 -1.28
C ASP A 63 -13.82 5.02 -0.33
N GLY A 64 -13.46 5.35 0.90
CA GLY A 64 -13.26 4.41 1.97
C GLY A 64 -14.49 4.26 2.84
N VAL A 65 -14.75 3.06 3.35
CA VAL A 65 -15.60 2.85 4.52
C VAL A 65 -14.75 2.33 5.67
N GLU A 66 -15.19 2.55 6.90
CA GLU A 66 -14.55 1.99 8.09
C GLU A 66 -14.40 0.46 7.95
N GLY A 67 -13.22 -0.06 8.31
CA GLY A 67 -12.87 -1.47 8.14
C GLY A 67 -12.12 -1.79 6.83
N ASN A 68 -12.04 -0.84 5.90
CA ASN A 68 -11.13 -0.97 4.75
C ASN A 68 -9.66 -0.86 5.18
N LEU A 69 -8.79 -1.49 4.40
CA LEU A 69 -7.34 -1.45 4.63
C LEU A 69 -6.69 -0.37 3.75
N PHE A 70 -6.24 0.73 4.36
CA PHE A 70 -5.59 1.85 3.65
C PHE A 70 -4.12 1.94 4.00
N PHE A 71 -3.25 1.59 3.07
CA PHE A 71 -1.81 1.73 3.25
C PHE A 71 -1.10 2.02 1.93
N SER A 72 0.07 2.64 2.05
CA SER A 72 1.00 2.87 0.95
C SER A 72 2.41 2.58 1.45
N PHE A 73 3.25 1.97 0.62
CA PHE A 73 4.64 1.67 0.98
C PHE A 73 5.62 2.21 -0.04
N ALA A 74 6.79 2.62 0.44
CA ALA A 74 7.93 2.98 -0.38
C ALA A 74 9.05 1.97 -0.17
N LEU A 75 9.58 1.44 -1.27
CA LEU A 75 10.62 0.42 -1.27
C LEU A 75 11.80 0.89 -2.13
N PRO A 76 13.05 0.59 -1.73
CA PRO A 76 14.20 0.82 -2.60
C PRO A 76 14.09 -0.02 -3.87
N PHE A 77 14.35 0.53 -5.06
CA PHE A 77 14.29 -0.25 -6.32
C PHE A 77 15.17 -1.51 -6.30
N LYS A 78 16.30 -1.47 -5.59
CA LYS A 78 17.19 -2.63 -5.39
C LYS A 78 16.55 -3.81 -4.64
N SER A 79 15.40 -3.60 -3.99
CA SER A 79 14.64 -4.67 -3.32
C SER A 79 13.68 -5.39 -4.27
N LEU A 80 13.52 -4.92 -5.50
CA LEU A 80 12.72 -5.58 -6.54
C LEU A 80 13.62 -6.46 -7.41
N PRO A 81 13.07 -7.48 -8.10
CA PRO A 81 13.83 -8.27 -9.05
C PRO A 81 14.51 -7.38 -10.11
N PRO A 82 15.80 -7.61 -10.42
CA PRO A 82 16.57 -6.73 -11.30
C PRO A 82 16.06 -6.75 -12.76
N ASP A 83 15.37 -7.81 -13.15
CA ASP A 83 14.78 -8.02 -14.47
C ASP A 83 13.31 -7.55 -14.56
N LEU A 84 12.74 -7.01 -13.48
CA LEU A 84 11.35 -6.55 -13.45
C LEU A 84 11.18 -5.27 -14.29
N PRO A 85 10.39 -5.28 -15.38
CA PRO A 85 10.09 -4.06 -16.12
C PRO A 85 9.34 -3.06 -15.24
N ARG A 86 9.67 -1.77 -15.33
CA ARG A 86 9.05 -0.73 -14.48
C ARG A 86 7.52 -0.70 -14.64
N GLN A 87 7.04 -0.91 -15.86
CA GLN A 87 5.62 -0.93 -16.20
C GLN A 87 4.88 -2.11 -15.54
N SER A 88 5.60 -3.16 -15.16
CA SER A 88 5.06 -4.37 -14.54
C SER A 88 5.07 -4.33 -13.00
N ILE A 89 5.65 -3.29 -12.38
CA ILE A 89 5.76 -3.20 -10.92
C ILE A 89 4.39 -3.31 -10.23
N CYS A 90 3.38 -2.62 -10.75
CA CYS A 90 2.04 -2.63 -10.17
C CYS A 90 1.44 -4.05 -10.15
N ILE A 91 1.44 -4.73 -11.29
CA ILE A 91 0.88 -6.09 -11.39
C ILE A 91 1.70 -7.12 -10.61
N TYR A 92 3.03 -6.95 -10.55
CA TYR A 92 3.92 -7.80 -9.77
C TYR A 92 3.61 -7.71 -8.27
N LEU A 93 3.55 -6.50 -7.72
CA LEU A 93 3.22 -6.28 -6.31
C LEU A 93 1.80 -6.74 -5.98
N LEU A 94 0.85 -6.49 -6.88
CA LEU A 94 -0.53 -6.94 -6.70
C LEU A 94 -0.64 -8.47 -6.70
N TYR A 95 0.15 -9.15 -7.55
CA TYR A 95 0.20 -10.60 -7.56
C TYR A 95 0.74 -11.16 -6.23
N ILE A 96 1.83 -10.58 -5.70
CA ILE A 96 2.36 -10.94 -4.38
C ILE A 96 1.30 -10.75 -3.30
N PHE A 97 0.63 -9.58 -3.28
CA PHE A 97 -0.42 -9.29 -2.32
C PHE A 97 -1.58 -10.29 -2.42
N LYS A 98 -2.00 -10.65 -3.63
CA LYS A 98 -2.98 -11.71 -3.89
C LYS A 98 -2.52 -13.07 -3.35
N GLN A 99 -1.24 -13.42 -3.47
CA GLN A 99 -0.71 -14.68 -2.91
C GLN A 99 -0.72 -14.65 -1.37
N CYS A 100 -0.36 -13.53 -0.75
CA CYS A 100 -0.45 -13.36 0.70
C CYS A 100 -1.90 -13.56 1.19
N LEU A 101 -2.86 -12.89 0.53
CA LEU A 101 -4.29 -13.04 0.84
C LEU A 101 -4.77 -14.49 0.65
N HIS A 102 -4.32 -15.16 -0.40
CA HIS A 102 -4.64 -16.58 -0.63
C HIS A 102 -4.08 -17.48 0.47
N GLY A 103 -2.86 -17.21 0.96
CA GLY A 103 -2.29 -17.92 2.11
C GLY A 103 -3.08 -17.73 3.41
N LEU A 104 -3.84 -16.63 3.52
CA LEU A 104 -4.78 -16.36 4.61
C LEU A 104 -6.20 -16.92 4.35
N GLY A 105 -6.39 -17.73 3.31
CA GLY A 105 -7.68 -18.36 2.97
C GLY A 105 -8.60 -17.52 2.07
N SER A 106 -8.13 -16.39 1.55
CA SER A 106 -8.93 -15.57 0.63
C SER A 106 -9.06 -16.22 -0.77
N SER A 107 -10.23 -16.07 -1.38
CA SER A 107 -10.52 -16.52 -2.75
C SER A 107 -10.33 -15.41 -3.81
N VAL A 108 -9.59 -14.36 -3.46
CA VAL A 108 -9.40 -13.18 -4.30
C VAL A 108 -8.70 -13.52 -5.62
N LYS A 109 -9.23 -12.94 -6.70
CA LYS A 109 -8.70 -13.05 -8.06
C LYS A 109 -8.14 -11.70 -8.50
N LEU A 110 -7.05 -11.74 -9.23
CA LEU A 110 -6.49 -10.55 -9.88
C LEU A 110 -7.24 -10.32 -11.19
N LYS A 111 -7.80 -9.13 -11.37
CA LYS A 111 -8.32 -8.64 -12.65
C LYS A 111 -7.37 -7.58 -13.17
N TRP A 112 -6.85 -7.81 -14.38
CA TRP A 112 -5.91 -6.88 -15.01
C TRP A 112 -6.55 -5.48 -15.17
N PRO A 113 -5.77 -4.38 -14.97
CA PRO A 113 -4.34 -4.36 -14.68
C PRO A 113 -3.98 -4.39 -13.19
N ASN A 114 -4.89 -3.95 -12.32
CA ASN A 114 -4.55 -3.61 -10.94
C ASN A 114 -5.69 -3.82 -9.93
N ASP A 115 -6.72 -4.61 -10.27
CA ASP A 115 -7.88 -4.79 -9.41
C ASP A 115 -7.91 -6.19 -8.77
N LEU A 116 -8.46 -6.25 -7.56
CA LEU A 116 -8.78 -7.50 -6.86
C LEU A 116 -10.28 -7.74 -6.88
N TYR A 117 -10.67 -8.99 -7.07
CA TYR A 117 -12.06 -9.39 -7.26
C TYR A 117 -12.41 -10.64 -6.46
N ILE A 118 -13.60 -10.65 -5.85
CA ILE A 118 -14.22 -11.84 -5.24
C ILE A 118 -15.59 -12.02 -5.88
N LYS A 119 -15.88 -13.23 -6.38
CA LYS A 119 -17.18 -13.58 -7.01
C LYS A 119 -17.67 -12.54 -8.05
N GLY A 120 -16.75 -12.01 -8.86
CA GLY A 120 -17.07 -11.06 -9.94
C GLY A 120 -17.26 -9.61 -9.51
N LYS A 121 -17.09 -9.28 -8.22
CA LYS A 121 -17.11 -7.90 -7.71
C LYS A 121 -15.73 -7.44 -7.29
N LYS A 122 -15.42 -6.17 -7.55
CA LYS A 122 -14.18 -5.53 -7.09
C LYS A 122 -14.23 -5.40 -5.56
N VAL A 123 -13.09 -5.65 -4.92
CA VAL A 123 -12.89 -5.52 -3.47
C VAL A 123 -11.63 -4.73 -3.16
#